data_AF-A0A0V1MV25-F1
#
_entry.id   AF-A0A0V1MV25-F1
#
_cell.length_a   1.000
_cell.length_b   1.000
_cell.length_c   1.000
_cell.angle_alpha   90.00
_cell.angle_beta   90.00
_cell.angle_gamma   90.00
#
_symmetry.space_group_name_H-M   'P 1'
#
loop_
_entity.id
_entity.type
_entity.pdbx_description
1 polymer ?
#
loop_
_entity_poly.entity_id
_entity_poly.type
_entity_poly.pdbx_seq_one_letter_code
_entity_poly.pdbx_strand_id
1 'polypeptide(L)' 'MKNIDVLMNTEMEHCHLVHIINIDIRDNHEEATCGALLFCHLCTLLEKSADLDNEIEEILSNFENICKRTILHTF' A
#
# COMPACT_ATOMS: atom_id res chain seq x y z
N MET A 1 2.18 -2.96 14.62
CA MET A 1 1.49 -2.36 13.46
C MET A 1 0.53 -1.33 14.00
N LYS A 2 0.66 -0.03 13.66
CA LYS A 2 -0.38 0.94 14.04
C LYS A 2 -1.64 0.54 13.27
N ASN A 3 -2.68 0.15 13.99
CA ASN A 3 -3.96 -0.19 13.38
C ASN A 3 -4.58 1.07 12.77
N ILE A 4 -5.47 0.91 11.78
CA ILE A 4 -6.24 2.03 11.22
C ILE A 4 -6.95 2.84 12.31
N ASP A 5 -7.33 2.16 13.40
CA ASP A 5 -7.89 2.75 14.61
C ASP A 5 -7.02 3.86 15.21
N VAL A 6 -5.68 3.72 15.15
CA VAL A 6 -4.78 4.75 15.68
C VAL A 6 -4.88 6.02 14.83
N LEU A 7 -4.93 5.88 13.51
CA LEU A 7 -5.05 7.03 12.60
C LEU A 7 -6.42 7.71 12.75
N MET A 8 -7.50 6.92 12.86
CA MET A 8 -8.84 7.47 13.02
C MET A 8 -9.10 8.17 14.37
N ASN A 9 -8.33 7.83 15.41
CA ASN A 9 -8.47 8.42 16.74
C ASN A 9 -7.39 9.46 17.08
N THR A 10 -6.43 9.70 16.18
CA THR A 10 -5.42 10.75 16.38
C THR A 10 -6.01 12.09 15.91
N GLU A 11 -5.81 13.15 16.70
CA GLU A 11 -6.22 14.50 16.27
C GLU A 11 -5.50 14.88 14.97
N MET A 12 -6.27 15.34 13.98
CA MET A 12 -5.73 15.76 12.69
C MET A 12 -5.10 17.16 12.81
N GLU A 13 -3.77 17.22 12.81
CA GLU A 13 -3.03 18.49 12.76
C GLU A 13 -2.99 19.10 11.34
N HIS A 14 -2.96 18.23 10.32
CA HIS A 14 -2.91 18.61 8.91
C HIS A 14 -3.95 17.83 8.10
N CYS A 15 -4.68 18.51 7.21
CA CYS A 15 -5.68 17.89 6.33
C CYS A 15 -5.01 17.36 5.05
N HIS A 16 -4.07 16.44 5.20
CA HIS A 16 -3.42 15.77 4.07
C HIS A 16 -3.99 14.37 3.89
N LEU A 17 -4.30 14.02 2.64
CA LEU A 17 -4.74 12.67 2.25
C LEU A 17 -3.58 11.68 2.45
N VAL A 18 -3.88 10.51 3.02
CA VAL A 18 -2.88 9.44 3.20
C VAL A 18 -3.50 8.11 2.83
N HIS A 19 -2.89 7.42 1.88
CA HIS A 19 -3.29 6.08 1.49
C HIS A 19 -2.68 5.03 2.43
N ILE A 20 -3.53 4.12 2.92
CA ILE A 20 -3.15 2.95 3.71
C ILE A 20 -3.36 1.73 2.83
N ILE A 21 -2.26 1.02 2.55
CA ILE A 21 -2.26 -0.18 1.71
C ILE A 21 -1.73 -1.35 2.55
N ASN A 22 -2.49 -2.44 2.60
CA ASN A 22 -2.10 -3.67 3.28
C ASN A 22 -1.96 -4.83 2.29
N ILE A 23 -0.83 -5.54 2.40
CA ILE A 23 -0.55 -6.78 1.67
C ILE A 23 0.00 -7.79 2.68
N ASP A 24 -0.63 -8.95 2.78
CA ASP A 24 -0.20 -9.95 3.74
C ASP A 24 1.13 -10.60 3.31
N ILE A 25 2.12 -10.50 4.19
CA ILE A 25 3.42 -11.16 4.07
C ILE A 25 3.57 -12.12 5.24
N ARG A 26 4.00 -13.36 4.99
CA ARG A 26 4.27 -14.32 6.07
C ARG A 26 5.56 -13.93 6.80
N ASP A 27 5.55 -14.11 8.11
CA ASP A 27 6.70 -13.80 8.97
C ASP A 27 7.76 -14.92 8.92
N ASN A 28 8.46 -15.01 7.78
CA ASN A 28 9.66 -15.80 7.59
C ASN A 28 10.63 -15.06 6.65
N HIS A 29 11.90 -15.45 6.67
CA HIS A 29 12.95 -14.71 5.96
C HIS A 29 12.74 -14.66 4.45
N GLU A 30 12.28 -15.77 3.86
CA GLU A 30 12.04 -15.89 2.43
C GLU A 30 10.90 -14.96 1.99
N GLU A 31 9.76 -15.02 2.68
CA GLU A 31 8.59 -14.20 2.40
C GLU A 31 8.81 -12.73 2.71
N ALA A 32 9.56 -12.38 3.75
CA ALA A 32 9.94 -11.00 4.03
C ALA A 32 10.80 -10.40 2.92
N THR A 33 11.73 -11.18 2.35
CA THR A 33 12.57 -10.74 1.23
C THR A 33 11.75 -10.55 -0.04
N CYS A 34 10.89 -11.52 -0.36
CA CYS A 34 9.96 -11.41 -1.49
C CYS A 34 9.00 -10.22 -1.32
N GLY A 35 8.44 -10.05 -0.12
CA GLY A 35 7.57 -8.93 0.23
C GLY A 35 8.26 -7.58 0.07
N ALA A 36 9.51 -7.46 0.52
CA ALA A 36 10.29 -6.24 0.34
C ALA A 36 10.46 -5.87 -1.14
N LEU A 37 10.78 -6.84 -2.01
CA LEU A 37 10.88 -6.61 -3.45
C LEU A 37 9.54 -6.21 -4.09
N LEU A 38 8.45 -6.84 -3.67
CA LEU A 38 7.10 -6.47 -4.09
C LEU A 38 6.76 -5.02 -3.69
N PHE A 39 7.03 -4.64 -2.45
CA PHE A 39 6.80 -3.28 -1.98
C PHE A 39 7.66 -2.26 -2.74
N CYS A 40 8.94 -2.55 -3.00
CA CYS A 40 9.77 -1.68 -3.83
C CYS A 40 9.18 -1.48 -5.23
N HIS A 41 8.66 -2.54 -5.85
CA HIS A 41 8.01 -2.46 -7.15
C HIS A 41 6.74 -1.61 -7.08
N LEU A 42 5.87 -1.85 -6.10
CA LEU A 42 4.66 -1.05 -5.90
C LEU A 42 4.99 0.43 -5.71
N CYS A 43 5.94 0.77 -4.82
CA CYS A 43 6.38 2.15 -4.63
C CYS A 43 6.88 2.79 -5.93
N THR A 44 7.60 2.04 -6.76
CA THR A 44 8.06 2.53 -8.07
C THR A 44 6.90 2.82 -9.02
N LEU A 45 5.82 2.03 -8.99
CA LEU A 45 4.63 2.28 -9.81
C LEU A 45 3.89 3.54 -9.32
N LEU A 46 3.71 3.67 -8.00
CA LEU A 46 3.06 4.83 -7.39
C LEU A 46 3.85 6.13 -7.64
N GLU A 47 5.18 6.10 -7.52
CA GLU A 47 6.06 7.25 -7.78
C GLU A 47 6.04 7.71 -9.25
N LYS A 48 5.84 6.78 -10.19
CA LYS A 48 5.79 7.09 -11.63
C LYS A 48 4.45 7.62 -12.10
N SER A 49 3.41 7.53 -11.27
CA SER A 49 2.10 8.07 -11.60
C SER A 49 2.16 9.59 -11.72
N ALA A 50 1.57 10.14 -12.77
CA ALA A 50 1.46 11.58 -12.95
C ALA A 50 0.29 12.16 -12.16
N ASP A 51 -0.71 11.33 -11.84
CA ASP A 51 -1.95 11.69 -11.16
C ASP A 51 -2.39 10.55 -10.24
N LEU A 52 -1.71 10.43 -9.09
CA LEU A 52 -1.89 9.29 -8.19
C LEU A 52 -3.33 9.18 -7.67
N ASP A 53 -3.97 10.31 -7.37
CA ASP A 53 -5.33 10.33 -6.82
C ASP A 53 -6.35 9.68 -7.76
N ASN A 54 -6.15 9.83 -9.08
CA ASN A 54 -7.01 9.24 -10.09
C ASN A 54 -6.55 7.84 -10.54
N GLU A 55 -5.26 7.55 -10.49
CA GLU A 55 -4.67 6.31 -11.03
C GLU A 55 -4.50 5.19 -9.99
N ILE A 56 -4.54 5.49 -8.69
CA ILE A 56 -4.17 4.52 -7.63
C ILE A 56 -4.98 3.22 -7.69
N GLU A 57 -6.29 3.28 -7.90
CA GLU A 57 -7.14 2.08 -7.98
C GLU A 57 -6.75 1.17 -9.15
N GLU A 58 -6.41 1.76 -10.30
CA GLU A 58 -5.92 1.01 -11.46
C GLU A 58 -4.54 0.40 -11.18
N ILE A 59 -3.63 1.17 -10.58
CA ILE A 59 -2.30 0.71 -10.21
C ILE A 59 -2.39 -0.49 -9.25
N LEU A 60 -3.22 -0.41 -8.21
CA LEU A 60 -3.40 -1.48 -7.23
C LEU A 60 -4.04 -2.72 -7.86
N SER A 61 -5.07 -2.57 -8.68
CA SER A 61 -5.72 -3.67 -9.41
C SER A 61 -4.73 -4.39 -10.35
N ASN A 62 -3.91 -3.63 -11.08
CA ASN A 62 -2.86 -4.20 -11.92
C ASN A 62 -1.78 -4.89 -11.07
N PHE A 63 -1.45 -4.33 -9.90
CA PHE A 63 -0.46 -4.89 -9.00
C PHE A 63 -0.94 -6.18 -8.32
N GLU A 64 -2.22 -6.33 -7.97
CA GLU A 64 -2.82 -7.59 -7.48
C GLU A 64 -2.57 -8.75 -8.47
N ASN A 65 -2.68 -8.44 -9.77
CA ASN A 65 -2.42 -9.41 -10.82
C ASN A 65 -0.95 -9.84 -10.90
N ILE A 66 -0.02 -8.99 -10.45
CA ILE A 66 1.43 -9.26 -10.40
C ILE A 66 1.79 -10.03 -9.14
N CYS A 67 1.38 -9.54 -7.97
CA CYS A 67 1.78 -10.09 -6.69
C CYS A 67 1.00 -11.36 -6.30
N LYS A 68 -0.15 -11.62 -6.94
CA LYS A 68 -1.06 -12.74 -6.67
C LYS A 68 -1.51 -12.79 -5.20
N ARG A 69 -1.70 -11.61 -4.60
CA ARG A 69 -2.17 -11.41 -3.22
C ARG A 69 -3.27 -10.37 -3.22
N THR A 70 -4.21 -10.51 -2.29
CA THR A 70 -5.23 -9.50 -2.03
C THR A 70 -4.57 -8.25 -1.46
N ILE A 71 -4.96 -7.10 -1.98
CA ILE A 71 -4.56 -5.79 -1.49
C ILE A 71 -5.78 -5.15 -0.82
N LEU A 72 -5.60 -4.69 0.42
CA LEU A 72 -6.59 -3.85 1.08
C LEU A 72 -6.13 -2.39 0.96
N HIS A 73 -7.04 -1.50 0.57
CA HIS A 73 -6.77 -0.10 0.35
C HIS A 73 -7.85 0.77 1.02
N THR A 74 -7.42 1.86 1.67
CA THR A 74 -8.28 2.92 2.22
C THR A 74 -7.47 4.21 2.32
N PHE A 75 -8.13 5.36 2.37
CA PHE A 75 -7.50 6.68 2.45
C PHE A 75 -8.33 7.66 3.29
#